data_AF-A0A1W6KNA7-F1
#
_entry.id   AF-A0A1W6KNA7-F1
#
_cell.length_a   1.000
_cell.length_b   1.000
_cell.length_c   1.000
_cell.angle_alpha   90.00
_cell.angle_beta   90.00
_cell.angle_gamma   90.00
#
_symmetry.space_group_name_H-M   'P 1'
#
loop_
_entity.id
_entity.type
_entity.pdbx_description
1 polymer ?
#
loop_
_entity_poly.entity_id
_entity_poly.type
_entity_poly.pdbx_seq_one_letter_code
_entity_poly.pdbx_strand_id
1 'polypeptide(L)' 'MVGDCDFTLRVVPPDLDGYRRFQMEHLGRIENVRNIRTKIPMQKIKQSWQVAV' A
#
# COMPACT_ATOMS: atom_id res chain seq x y z
N MET A 1 0.53 -8.85 -7.74
CA MET A 1 0.01 -8.73 -9.13
C MET A 1 1.15 -9.04 -10.07
N VAL A 2 0.93 -9.91 -11.06
CA VAL A 2 2.00 -10.50 -11.89
C VAL A 2 2.99 -9.43 -12.37
N GLY A 3 4.27 -9.63 -12.10
CA GLY A 3 5.37 -8.90 -12.71
C GLY A 3 6.20 -7.99 -11.81
N ASP A 4 5.75 -7.61 -10.60
CA ASP A 4 6.54 -6.68 -9.76
C ASP A 4 6.44 -6.96 -8.24
N CYS A 5 5.24 -7.14 -7.68
CA CYS A 5 5.05 -7.44 -6.25
C CYS A 5 4.12 -8.64 -6.07
N ASP A 6 4.39 -9.48 -5.07
CA ASP A 6 3.51 -10.59 -4.67
C ASP A 6 2.15 -10.05 -4.20
N PHE A 7 2.17 -9.04 -3.33
CA PHE A 7 0.98 -8.40 -2.76
C PHE A 7 0.88 -6.91 -3.11
N THR A 8 -0.35 -6.40 -3.14
CA THR A 8 -0.62 -4.97 -3.28
C THR A 8 -1.63 -4.58 -2.22
N LEU A 9 -1.24 -3.63 -1.37
CA LEU A 9 -2.01 -3.18 -0.23
C LEU A 9 -2.39 -1.72 -0.45
N ARG A 10 -3.65 -1.38 -0.19
CA ARG A 10 -4.11 0.00 -0.11
C ARG A 10 -4.32 0.36 1.35
N VAL A 11 -3.58 1.35 1.84
CA VAL A 11 -3.68 1.85 3.21
C VAL A 11 -4.03 3.33 3.21
N VAL A 12 -4.70 3.78 4.27
CA VAL A 12 -5.08 5.19 4.48
C VAL A 12 -4.53 5.62 5.83
N PRO A 13 -3.25 6.05 5.86
CA PRO A 13 -2.62 6.57 7.07
C PRO A 13 -3.11 8.00 7.36
N PRO A 14 -2.99 8.50 8.59
CA PRO A 14 -3.34 9.89 8.92
C PRO A 14 -2.42 10.90 8.20
N ASP A 15 -1.15 10.55 8.00
CA ASP A 15 -0.11 11.37 7.41
C ASP A 15 1.10 10.49 7.00
N LEU A 16 2.18 11.12 6.50
CA LEU A 16 3.39 10.41 6.06
C LEU A 16 4.18 9.77 7.22
N ASP A 17 4.20 10.40 8.40
CA ASP A 17 4.84 9.83 9.59
C ASP A 17 4.01 8.68 10.16
N GLY A 18 2.69 8.77 10.10
CA GLY A 18 1.76 7.67 10.37
C GLY A 18 2.01 6.49 9.44
N TYR A 19 2.19 6.74 8.14
CA TYR A 19 2.58 5.70 7.19
C TYR A 19 3.92 5.07 7.53
N ARG A 20 4.94 5.89 7.85
CA ARG A 20 6.29 5.42 8.13
C ARG A 20 6.34 4.52 9.36
N ARG A 21 5.63 4.89 10.42
CA ARG A 21 5.44 4.04 11.61
C ARG A 21 4.74 2.73 11.24
N PHE A 22 3.65 2.79 10.48
CA PHE A 22 2.94 1.59 10.02
C PHE A 22 3.88 0.65 9.22
N GLN A 23 4.66 1.22 8.31
CA GLN A 23 5.62 0.46 7.50
C GLN A 23 6.67 -0.23 8.36
N MET A 24 7.29 0.48 9.32
CA MET A 24 8.39 -0.06 10.13
C MET A 24 7.91 -1.01 11.23
N GLU A 25 6.84 -0.66 11.93
CA GLU A 25 6.40 -1.36 13.14
C GLU A 25 5.48 -2.54 12.84
N HIS A 26 4.83 -2.55 11.67
CA HIS A 26 3.94 -3.63 11.25
C HIS A 26 4.49 -4.38 10.04
N LEU A 27 4.53 -3.74 8.85
CA LEU A 27 4.87 -4.45 7.62
C LEU A 27 6.31 -4.98 7.62
N GLY A 28 7.27 -4.19 8.12
CA GLY A 28 8.68 -4.54 8.19
C GLY A 28 9.01 -5.60 9.24
N ARG A 29 8.07 -5.95 10.14
CA ARG A 29 8.24 -7.00 11.15
C ARG A 29 7.68 -8.35 10.72
N ILE A 30 7.00 -8.43 9.58
CA ILE A 30 6.47 -9.68 9.07
C ILE A 30 7.64 -10.49 8.51
N GLU A 31 7.91 -11.66 9.10
CA GLU A 31 9.08 -12.51 8.83
C GLU A 31 9.39 -12.71 7.34
N ASN A 32 8.34 -12.87 6.51
CA ASN A 32 8.48 -13.21 5.10
C ASN A 32 8.29 -12.02 4.15
N VAL A 33 8.24 -10.79 4.67
CA VAL A 33 8.21 -9.57 3.85
C VAL A 33 9.64 -9.15 3.52
N ARG A 34 10.06 -9.41 2.27
CA ARG A 34 11.42 -9.08 1.80
C ARG A 34 11.59 -7.63 1.37
N ASN A 35 10.55 -7.04 0.79
CA ASN A 35 10.63 -5.69 0.24
C ASN A 35 9.27 -5.00 0.32
N ILE A 36 9.29 -3.70 0.61
CA ILE A 36 8.10 -2.85 0.69
C ILE A 36 8.33 -1.67 -0.23
N ARG A 37 7.46 -1.52 -1.25
CA ARG A 37 7.48 -0.40 -2.19
C ARG A 37 6.21 0.43 -2.06
N THR A 38 6.39 1.73 -1.78
CA THR A 38 5.29 2.65 -1.47
C THR A 38 4.85 3.46 -2.69
N LYS A 39 3.61 3.22 -3.12
CA LYS A 39 2.76 4.00 -4.04
C LYS A 39 2.07 5.21 -3.42
N ILE A 40 2.53 6.47 -3.52
CA ILE A 40 1.71 7.63 -3.08
C ILE A 40 0.94 8.20 -4.28
N PRO A 41 -0.40 8.08 -4.34
CA PRO A 41 -1.18 8.66 -5.42
C PRO A 41 -1.22 10.19 -5.28
N MET A 42 -0.82 10.91 -6.32
CA MET A 42 -0.86 12.38 -6.34
C MET A 42 -2.28 12.92 -6.60
N GLN A 43 -3.07 12.20 -7.39
CA GLN A 43 -4.42 12.61 -7.77
C GLN A 43 -5.35 11.39 -7.82
N LYS A 44 -6.59 11.58 -7.41
CA LYS A 44 -7.66 10.57 -7.51
C LYS A 44 -8.48 10.83 -8.78
N ILE A 45 -8.20 10.06 -9.84
CA ILE A 45 -8.95 10.17 -11.11
C ILE A 45 -10.28 9.40 -11.03
N LYS A 46 -10.26 8.15 -10.54
CA LYS A 46 -11.44 7.30 -10.34
C LYS A 46 -11.20 6.36 -9.17
N GLN A 47 -12.24 6.13 -8.36
CA GLN A 47 -12.26 5.10 -7.34
C GLN A 47 -13.68 4.55 -7.24
N SER A 48 -13.88 3.33 -7.74
CA SER A 48 -15.10 2.58 -7.57
C SER A 48 -14.73 1.13 -7.26
N TRP A 49 -15.58 0.47 -6.49
CA TRP A 49 -15.51 -0.97 -6.24
C TRP A 49 -16.64 -1.71 -6.96
N GLN A 50 -17.48 -0.99 -7.69
CA GLN A 50 -18.52 -1.56 -8.53
C GLN A 50 -17.94 -1.89 -9.90
N VAL A 51 -18.34 -3.04 -10.42
CA VAL A 51 -18.01 -3.46 -11.79
C VAL A 51 -18.77 -2.55 -12.77
N ALA A 52 -18.09 -2.16 -13.85
CA ALA A 52 -18.77 -1.46 -14.93
C ALA A 52 -19.79 -2.42 -15.56
N VAL A 53 -21.07 -2.07 -15.45
CA VAL A 53 -22.16 -2.75 -16.15
C VAL A 53 -22.21 -2.23 -17.59
#